data_AF-A0A2I2YXP6-F1
#
_entry.id   AF-A0A2I2YXP6-F1
#
_cell.length_a   1.000
_cell.length_b   1.000
_cell.length_c   1.000
_cell.angle_alpha   90.00
_cell.angle_beta   90.00
_cell.angle_gamma   90.00
#
_symmetry.space_group_name_H-M   'P 1'
#
loop_
_entity.id
_entity.type
_entity.pdbx_description
1 polymer ?
#
loop_
_entity_poly.entity_id
_entity_poly.type
_entity_poly.pdbx_seq_one_letter_code
_entity_poly.pdbx_strand_id
1 'polypeptide(L)'
;METPAWSWVPRPETAVARTLLLGWVFAQVAGASGTTNTVAAYNLTWKSTNFKTILEWEPKPINQVYTVQISTKSGDWKSKCFYTTDTECDLTDEIVKDVKQTYLARVFSYPAGNVESTGSAGEPLYENSPEFTPYLETNLGQPTIQSFEQVGTKVNVTVEDERTLVRRNNTFLSLRDVFGKDLIYTLYYWKSSSSGKKTAKTNTNEFLIDVDKGENYCFSVQAVIPSRTVNRKSTDSPVECMGHKKGEFKEIFYIIGAVVFVVIILVIILAISLHKCRKAGVGQSWKENSPLNVS
;
A
#
# COMPACT_ATOMS: atom_id res chain seq x y z
N MET A 1 105.28 33.14 47.03
CA MET A 1 105.29 31.76 46.55
C MET A 1 103.92 31.19 46.85
N GLU A 2 103.28 30.63 45.82
CA GLU A 2 102.08 29.77 45.85
C GLU A 2 100.71 30.42 46.14
N THR A 3 99.85 30.38 45.11
CA THR A 3 98.39 30.61 45.08
C THR A 3 97.64 29.49 45.81
N PRO A 4 96.40 29.75 46.29
CA PRO A 4 95.29 28.88 45.88
C PRO A 4 94.01 29.70 45.58
N ALA A 5 93.43 29.53 44.40
CA ALA A 5 92.35 28.59 44.04
C ALA A 5 90.94 29.14 44.35
N TRP A 6 90.21 29.41 43.26
CA TRP A 6 88.88 30.04 43.20
C TRP A 6 87.75 29.16 43.74
N SER A 7 86.74 29.86 44.29
CA SER A 7 85.41 29.40 44.68
C SER A 7 84.51 29.12 43.47
N TRP A 8 83.77 28.01 43.49
CA TRP A 8 82.54 27.84 42.71
C TRP A 8 81.50 27.10 43.56
N VAL A 9 80.43 27.82 43.92
CA VAL A 9 79.18 27.28 44.48
C VAL A 9 78.12 27.37 43.38
N PRO A 10 77.37 26.29 43.05
CA PRO A 10 76.31 26.37 42.06
C PRO A 10 75.07 27.05 42.64
N ARG A 11 74.51 27.97 41.85
CA ARG A 11 73.26 28.70 42.07
C ARG A 11 72.06 27.79 41.77
N PRO A 12 71.08 27.59 42.67
CA PRO A 12 69.90 26.80 42.36
C PRO A 12 68.75 27.71 41.91
N GLU A 13 68.80 28.19 40.67
CA GLU A 13 67.64 28.88 40.07
C GLU A 13 67.45 28.38 38.65
N THR A 14 66.64 27.34 38.47
CA THR A 14 65.94 27.01 37.19
C THR A 14 65.08 25.75 37.29
N ALA A 15 64.46 25.46 38.45
CA ALA A 15 63.55 24.31 38.60
C ALA A 15 62.06 24.68 38.76
N VAL A 16 61.72 25.96 38.94
CA VAL A 16 60.33 26.37 39.25
C VAL A 16 59.57 26.94 38.05
N ALA A 17 60.27 27.36 36.98
CA ALA A 17 59.61 27.93 35.80
C ALA A 17 59.15 26.87 34.76
N ARG A 18 59.64 25.62 34.84
CA ARG A 18 59.30 24.57 33.86
C ARG A 18 58.05 23.74 34.22
N THR A 19 57.59 23.78 35.46
CA THR A 19 56.35 23.10 35.88
C THR A 19 55.10 23.95 35.71
N LEU A 20 55.23 25.28 35.63
CA LEU A 20 54.09 26.18 35.38
C LEU A 20 53.78 26.39 33.89
N LEU A 21 54.76 26.23 32.99
CA LEU A 21 54.52 26.32 31.54
C LEU A 21 53.92 25.04 30.95
N LEU A 22 54.15 23.87 31.56
CA LEU A 22 53.48 22.62 31.17
C LEU A 22 52.01 22.58 31.64
N GLY A 23 51.66 23.23 32.75
CA GLY A 23 50.28 23.35 33.22
C GLY A 23 49.40 24.26 32.34
N TRP A 24 50.00 25.19 31.59
CA TRP A 24 49.24 26.10 30.71
C TRP A 24 49.01 25.53 29.31
N VAL A 25 49.90 24.65 28.82
CA VAL A 25 49.71 23.95 27.54
C VAL A 25 48.59 22.91 27.63
N PHE A 26 48.40 22.26 28.79
CA PHE A 26 47.26 21.35 28.99
C PHE A 26 45.93 22.05 29.27
N ALA A 27 45.93 23.34 29.63
CA ALA A 27 44.70 24.11 29.81
C ALA A 27 44.11 24.66 28.50
N GLN A 28 44.82 24.56 27.37
CA GLN A 28 44.33 25.01 26.06
C GLN A 28 43.68 23.91 25.20
N VAL A 29 43.49 22.70 25.73
CA VAL A 29 42.80 21.61 25.01
C VAL A 29 41.36 21.37 25.52
N ALA A 30 40.95 21.99 26.63
CA ALA A 30 39.57 21.98 27.09
C ALA A 30 38.77 23.15 26.49
N GLY A 31 38.71 23.20 25.16
CA GLY A 31 38.03 24.26 24.42
C GLY A 31 37.64 23.85 23.01
N ALA A 32 37.60 22.55 22.70
CA ALA A 32 36.76 22.09 21.60
C ALA A 32 35.32 22.20 22.10
N SER A 33 34.73 23.40 21.98
CA SER A 33 33.27 23.53 21.91
C SER A 33 32.84 22.52 20.86
N GLY A 34 32.24 21.41 21.30
CA GLY A 34 31.81 20.36 20.40
C GLY A 34 30.88 20.98 19.38
N THR A 35 31.38 21.24 18.18
CA THR A 35 30.56 21.56 17.02
C THR A 35 29.75 20.29 16.79
N THR A 36 28.57 20.23 17.39
CA THR A 36 27.57 19.24 17.03
C THR A 36 27.17 19.60 15.60
N ASN A 37 27.93 19.08 14.64
CA ASN A 37 27.76 19.33 13.22
C ASN A 37 26.48 18.64 12.75
N THR A 38 25.34 19.22 13.10
CA THR A 38 24.07 18.90 12.49
C THR A 38 24.13 19.30 11.02
N VAL A 39 23.64 18.44 10.15
CA VAL A 39 23.47 18.72 8.73
C VAL A 39 21.99 18.98 8.44
N ALA A 40 21.71 19.95 7.57
CA ALA A 40 20.36 20.16 7.09
C ALA A 40 19.84 18.91 6.37
N ALA A 41 18.56 18.65 6.50
CA ALA A 41 17.90 17.63 5.69
C ALA A 41 17.96 18.01 4.20
N TYR A 42 17.88 17.05 3.30
CA TYR A 42 17.85 17.28 1.86
C TYR A 42 16.98 16.24 1.16
N ASN A 43 16.73 16.42 -0.15
CA ASN A 43 15.83 15.57 -0.94
C ASN A 43 14.41 15.45 -0.36
N LEU A 44 13.90 16.53 0.23
CA LEU A 44 12.55 16.58 0.80
C LEU A 44 11.52 16.27 -0.30
N THR A 45 10.77 15.18 -0.13
CA THR A 45 9.88 14.63 -1.15
C THR A 45 8.51 14.32 -0.56
N TRP A 46 7.45 14.72 -1.26
CA TRP A 46 6.08 14.38 -0.89
C TRP A 46 5.67 13.01 -1.44
N LYS A 47 5.25 12.11 -0.56
CA LYS A 47 4.56 10.86 -0.91
C LYS A 47 3.09 11.00 -0.57
N SER A 48 2.23 11.09 -1.58
CA SER A 48 0.80 11.26 -1.36
C SER A 48 -0.05 10.39 -2.27
N THR A 49 -0.95 9.60 -1.69
CA THR A 49 -1.94 8.79 -2.40
C THR A 49 -3.28 8.84 -1.66
N ASN A 50 -4.38 9.13 -2.38
CA ASN A 50 -5.72 9.29 -1.79
C ASN A 50 -5.74 10.21 -0.54
N PHE A 51 -4.95 11.29 -0.57
CA PHE A 51 -4.75 12.26 0.51
C PHE A 51 -4.07 11.72 1.78
N LYS A 52 -3.58 10.48 1.81
CA LYS A 52 -2.56 10.07 2.79
C LYS A 52 -1.24 10.69 2.35
N THR A 53 -0.71 11.64 3.10
CA THR A 53 0.43 12.46 2.70
C THR A 53 1.55 12.40 3.75
N ILE A 54 2.70 11.88 3.32
CA ILE A 54 3.91 11.73 4.13
C ILE A 54 5.03 12.53 3.45
N LEU A 55 5.75 13.34 4.23
CA LEU A 55 6.97 14.00 3.78
C LEU A 55 8.15 13.10 4.12
N GLU A 56 8.99 12.76 3.14
CA GLU A 56 10.23 11.99 3.32
C GLU A 56 11.45 12.88 3.08
N TRP A 57 12.58 12.57 3.73
CA TRP A 57 13.83 13.29 3.53
C TRP A 57 15.07 12.42 3.78
N GLU A 58 16.23 12.98 3.50
CA GLU A 58 17.55 12.45 3.87
C GLU A 58 18.31 13.48 4.73
N PRO A 59 19.41 13.11 5.41
CA PRO A 59 19.94 11.77 5.59
C PRO A 59 19.26 11.02 6.74
N LYS A 60 19.52 9.71 6.86
CA LYS A 60 19.26 8.97 8.09
C LYS A 60 19.99 9.67 9.26
N PRO A 61 19.38 9.73 10.45
CA PRO A 61 19.94 10.48 11.57
C PRO A 61 21.30 9.92 12.00
N ILE A 62 22.32 10.77 11.99
CA ILE A 62 23.64 10.49 12.57
C ILE A 62 23.93 11.62 13.56
N ASN A 63 23.86 11.33 14.86
CA ASN A 63 23.99 12.33 15.94
C ASN A 63 23.07 13.55 15.81
N GLN A 64 21.94 13.39 15.13
CA GLN A 64 20.91 14.43 14.99
C GLN A 64 19.51 13.83 14.99
N VAL A 65 18.52 14.67 15.30
CA VAL A 65 17.09 14.36 15.25
C VAL A 65 16.36 15.48 14.50
N TYR A 66 15.14 15.21 14.06
CA TYR A 66 14.38 16.11 13.19
C TYR A 66 13.10 16.62 13.83
N THR A 67 12.68 17.82 13.45
CA THR A 67 11.30 18.29 13.66
C THR A 67 10.78 18.90 12.38
N VAL A 68 9.54 18.56 12.01
CA VAL A 68 8.91 19.09 10.80
C VAL A 68 8.00 20.26 11.17
N GLN A 69 7.98 21.31 10.37
CA GLN A 69 6.91 22.31 10.40
C GLN A 69 6.17 22.33 9.07
N ILE A 70 4.86 22.56 9.13
CA ILE A 70 4.01 22.74 7.96
C ILE A 70 3.16 24.00 8.12
N SER A 71 2.97 24.72 7.02
CA SER A 71 2.07 25.87 6.93
C SER A 71 1.39 25.90 5.56
N THR A 72 0.27 26.61 5.47
CA THR A 72 -0.20 27.14 4.18
C THR A 72 0.62 28.39 3.83
N LYS A 73 0.64 28.81 2.56
CA LYS A 73 1.41 30.00 2.10
C LYS A 73 1.30 31.27 2.97
N SER A 74 0.14 31.49 3.61
CA SER A 74 -0.14 32.64 4.46
C SER A 74 -0.53 32.27 5.90
N GLY A 75 -0.28 31.02 6.32
CA GLY A 75 -0.69 30.51 7.63
C GLY A 75 0.46 30.40 8.61
N ASP A 76 0.13 30.19 9.88
CA ASP A 76 1.13 29.94 10.92
C ASP A 76 1.81 28.58 10.73
N TRP A 77 3.08 28.51 11.11
CA TRP A 77 3.85 27.28 11.12
C TRP A 77 3.42 26.38 12.27
N LYS A 78 3.03 25.14 11.96
CA LYS A 78 2.71 24.12 12.95
C LYS A 78 3.78 23.03 12.98
N SER A 79 4.36 22.81 14.15
CA SER A 79 5.32 21.73 14.37
C SER A 79 4.64 20.36 14.45
N LYS A 80 5.29 19.36 13.85
CA LYS A 80 4.91 17.94 13.78
C LYS A 80 6.17 17.09 13.90
N CYS A 81 5.98 15.81 14.25
CA CYS A 81 7.07 14.83 14.32
C CYS A 81 8.28 15.34 15.12
N PHE A 82 8.05 15.63 16.40
CA PHE A 82 9.01 16.33 17.27
C PHE A 82 10.22 15.46 17.60
N TYR A 83 11.42 16.02 17.38
CA TYR A 83 12.72 15.41 17.71
C TYR A 83 12.82 13.93 17.32
N THR A 84 12.30 13.58 16.14
CA THR A 84 12.23 12.21 15.65
C THR A 84 13.55 11.76 15.02
N THR A 85 13.81 10.46 15.11
CA THR A 85 14.83 9.76 14.30
C THR A 85 14.29 9.30 12.95
N ASP A 86 12.99 9.40 12.75
CA ASP A 86 12.38 9.04 11.48
C ASP A 86 12.84 10.01 10.39
N THR A 87 12.93 9.52 9.16
CA THR A 87 13.17 10.33 7.97
C THR A 87 11.90 10.49 7.15
N GLU A 88 10.77 10.45 7.85
CA GLU A 88 9.44 10.62 7.33
C GLU A 88 8.55 11.31 8.37
N CYS A 89 7.53 12.03 7.91
CA CYS A 89 6.53 12.62 8.79
C CYS A 89 5.16 12.59 8.12
N ASP A 90 4.19 12.01 8.81
CA ASP A 90 2.79 12.03 8.38
C ASP A 90 2.16 13.40 8.62
N LEU A 91 1.82 14.07 7.53
CA LEU A 91 1.22 15.42 7.52
C LEU A 91 -0.24 15.40 7.05
N THR A 92 -0.83 14.20 6.91
CA THR A 92 -2.20 13.98 6.45
C THR A 92 -3.22 14.84 7.20
N ASP A 93 -3.19 14.82 8.53
CA ASP A 93 -4.18 15.54 9.35
C ASP A 93 -4.12 17.07 9.20
N GLU A 94 -3.00 17.61 8.71
CA GLU A 94 -2.86 19.04 8.46
C GLU A 94 -3.34 19.40 7.06
N ILE A 95 -2.95 18.62 6.04
CA ILE A 95 -3.29 18.92 4.64
C ILE A 95 -4.75 18.65 4.29
N VAL A 96 -5.41 17.72 4.99
CA VAL A 96 -6.83 17.38 4.73
C VAL A 96 -7.81 18.41 5.28
N LYS A 97 -7.35 19.38 6.07
CA LYS A 97 -8.17 20.49 6.57
C LYS A 97 -8.69 21.35 5.41
N ASP A 98 -7.83 21.61 4.44
CA ASP A 98 -8.20 22.20 3.15
C ASP A 98 -7.27 21.67 2.07
N VAL A 99 -7.78 20.72 1.29
CA VAL A 99 -7.02 20.06 0.23
C VAL A 99 -6.72 20.97 -0.97
N LYS A 100 -7.38 22.13 -1.07
CA LYS A 100 -7.17 23.09 -2.17
C LYS A 100 -6.09 24.12 -1.87
N GLN A 101 -5.63 24.20 -0.62
CA GLN A 101 -4.50 25.05 -0.25
C GLN A 101 -3.18 24.49 -0.74
N THR A 102 -2.22 25.40 -0.93
CA THR A 102 -0.82 25.03 -1.15
C THR A 102 -0.07 25.08 0.17
N TYR A 103 0.58 23.97 0.51
CA TYR A 103 1.35 23.79 1.73
C TYR A 103 2.84 23.90 1.46
N LEU A 104 3.54 24.44 2.46
CA LEU A 104 4.99 24.46 2.58
C LEU A 104 5.36 23.65 3.82
N ALA A 105 6.39 22.83 3.72
CA ALA A 105 6.98 22.18 4.88
C ALA A 105 8.47 22.50 4.97
N ARG A 106 9.01 22.37 6.17
CA ARG A 106 10.45 22.47 6.41
C ARG A 106 10.87 21.52 7.51
N VAL A 107 12.05 20.94 7.36
CA VAL A 107 12.60 19.95 8.28
C VAL A 107 13.79 20.57 8.99
N PHE A 108 13.69 20.69 10.30
CA PHE A 108 14.75 21.20 11.17
C PHE A 108 15.61 20.06 11.70
N SER A 109 16.92 20.27 11.75
CA SER A 109 17.90 19.34 12.33
C SER A 109 18.39 19.85 13.69
N TYR A 110 18.42 18.97 14.68
CA TYR A 110 18.86 19.25 16.05
C TYR A 110 19.93 18.26 16.49
N PRO A 111 20.92 18.67 17.30
CA PRO A 111 21.89 17.74 17.88
C PRO A 111 21.22 16.67 18.73
N ALA A 112 21.55 15.40 18.51
CA ALA A 112 21.04 14.32 19.35
C ALA A 112 21.56 14.47 20.80
N GLY A 113 20.66 14.36 21.77
CA GLY A 113 21.00 14.51 23.20
C GLY A 113 21.21 15.96 23.67
N ASN A 114 21.12 16.95 22.77
CA ASN A 114 21.20 18.38 23.12
C ASN A 114 20.36 19.24 22.16
N VAL A 115 19.04 19.01 22.16
CA VAL A 115 18.11 19.63 21.20
C VAL A 115 17.90 21.13 21.42
N GLU A 116 18.26 21.67 22.59
CA GLU A 116 18.16 23.10 22.89
C GLU A 116 19.37 23.89 22.36
N SER A 117 20.43 23.19 21.93
CA SER A 117 21.64 23.81 21.38
C SER A 117 21.46 24.17 19.90
N THR A 118 20.59 25.13 19.61
CA THR A 118 20.22 25.56 18.23
C THR A 118 21.04 26.76 17.72
N GLY A 119 22.25 26.97 18.26
CA GLY A 119 23.14 28.06 17.89
C GLY A 119 22.74 29.42 18.49
N SER A 120 23.61 30.43 18.35
CA SER A 120 23.46 31.73 19.02
C SER A 120 22.24 32.55 18.56
N ALA A 121 21.67 32.24 17.39
CA ALA A 121 20.47 32.88 16.86
C ALA A 121 19.16 32.17 17.26
N GLY A 122 19.25 31.00 17.91
CA GLY A 122 18.11 30.20 18.33
C GLY A 122 17.40 29.43 17.20
N GLU A 123 17.79 29.61 15.94
CA GLU A 123 17.21 28.92 14.78
C GLU A 123 18.06 27.70 14.37
N PRO A 124 17.51 26.47 14.48
CA PRO A 124 18.18 25.27 13.99
C PRO A 124 18.30 25.30 12.47
N LEU A 125 19.27 24.55 11.92
CA LEU A 125 19.39 24.34 10.48
C LEU A 125 18.14 23.66 9.94
N TYR A 126 17.64 24.14 8.79
CA TYR A 126 16.48 23.56 8.13
C TYR A 126 16.59 23.62 6.61
N GLU A 127 15.78 22.80 5.95
CA GLU A 127 15.58 22.80 4.51
C GLU A 127 14.08 22.85 4.19
N ASN A 128 13.72 23.53 3.09
CA ASN A 128 12.32 23.68 2.68
C ASN A 128 11.92 22.58 1.69
N SER A 129 10.69 22.10 1.81
CA SER A 129 10.10 21.19 0.83
C SER A 129 9.70 21.95 -0.44
N PRO A 130 9.52 21.23 -1.56
CA PRO A 130 8.69 21.73 -2.65
C PRO A 130 7.29 22.14 -2.14
N GLU A 131 6.65 23.08 -2.82
CA GLU A 131 5.24 23.36 -2.58
C GLU A 131 4.39 22.13 -2.89
N PHE A 132 3.30 21.94 -2.14
CA PHE A 132 2.40 20.82 -2.37
C PHE A 132 0.93 21.25 -2.25
N THR A 133 0.16 21.02 -3.32
CA THR A 133 -1.29 21.27 -3.37
C THR A 133 -2.02 19.93 -3.47
N PRO A 134 -2.58 19.39 -2.36
CA PRO A 134 -3.11 18.03 -2.31
C PRO A 134 -4.13 17.71 -3.40
N TYR A 135 -5.06 18.64 -3.67
CA TYR A 135 -6.09 18.48 -4.70
C TYR A 135 -5.52 18.34 -6.12
N LEU A 136 -4.33 18.87 -6.38
CA LEU A 136 -3.70 18.82 -7.71
C LEU A 136 -2.65 17.71 -7.82
N GLU A 137 -2.04 17.31 -6.70
CA GLU A 137 -0.81 16.52 -6.74
C GLU A 137 -0.92 15.15 -6.07
N THR A 138 -1.89 14.91 -5.16
CA THR A 138 -2.03 13.57 -4.57
C THR A 138 -2.28 12.54 -5.67
N ASN A 139 -1.56 11.43 -5.64
CA ASN A 139 -1.80 10.33 -6.56
C ASN A 139 -3.19 9.74 -6.33
N LEU A 140 -3.81 9.31 -7.41
CA LEU A 140 -5.02 8.51 -7.38
C LEU A 140 -4.60 7.06 -7.09
N GLY A 141 -5.17 6.48 -6.03
CA GLY A 141 -4.97 5.08 -5.68
C GLY A 141 -5.39 4.15 -6.82
N GLN A 142 -4.88 2.91 -6.77
CA GLN A 142 -5.28 1.87 -7.71
C GLN A 142 -6.78 1.57 -7.51
N PRO A 143 -7.64 1.81 -8.51
CA PRO A 143 -9.07 1.59 -8.36
C PRO A 143 -9.41 0.10 -8.39
N THR A 144 -10.59 -0.23 -7.86
CA THR A 144 -11.12 -1.60 -7.82
C THR A 144 -12.47 -1.69 -8.53
N ILE A 145 -12.68 -2.74 -9.32
CA ILE A 145 -14.01 -3.03 -9.89
C ILE A 145 -14.81 -3.73 -8.79
N GLN A 146 -15.89 -3.09 -8.34
CA GLN A 146 -16.74 -3.63 -7.28
C GLN A 146 -17.61 -4.78 -7.80
N SER A 147 -18.17 -4.61 -8.99
CA SER A 147 -19.05 -5.61 -9.60
C SER A 147 -19.19 -5.39 -11.10
N PHE A 148 -19.61 -6.45 -11.81
CA PHE A 148 -20.13 -6.34 -13.16
C PHE A 148 -21.34 -7.27 -13.32
N GLU A 149 -22.40 -6.78 -13.98
CA GLU A 149 -23.65 -7.51 -14.18
C GLU A 149 -24.05 -7.46 -15.66
N GLN A 150 -24.31 -8.63 -16.25
CA GLN A 150 -24.71 -8.74 -17.65
C GLN A 150 -26.21 -8.99 -17.78
N VAL A 151 -26.88 -8.12 -18.56
CA VAL A 151 -28.28 -8.28 -18.97
C VAL A 151 -28.34 -8.29 -20.49
N GLY A 152 -28.45 -9.49 -21.07
CA GLY A 152 -28.46 -9.67 -22.52
C GLY A 152 -27.12 -9.29 -23.17
N THR A 153 -27.13 -8.26 -24.02
CA THR A 153 -25.94 -7.71 -24.70
C THR A 153 -25.37 -6.50 -24.00
N LYS A 154 -25.83 -6.17 -22.78
CA LYS A 154 -25.34 -5.03 -22.02
C LYS A 154 -24.73 -5.49 -20.71
N VAL A 155 -23.69 -4.79 -20.30
CA VAL A 155 -22.98 -5.05 -19.04
C VAL A 155 -22.86 -3.75 -18.28
N ASN A 156 -23.35 -3.75 -17.05
CA ASN A 156 -23.05 -2.69 -16.10
C ASN A 156 -21.75 -3.05 -15.38
N VAL A 157 -20.76 -2.16 -15.36
CA VAL A 157 -19.53 -2.30 -14.58
C VAL A 157 -19.49 -1.18 -13.56
N THR A 158 -19.39 -1.55 -12.29
CA THR A 158 -19.38 -0.61 -11.17
C THR A 158 -17.99 -0.56 -10.55
N VAL A 159 -17.45 0.64 -10.42
CA VAL A 159 -16.16 0.91 -9.77
C VAL A 159 -16.41 1.25 -8.31
N GLU A 160 -15.60 0.68 -7.42
CA GLU A 160 -15.67 0.99 -5.99
C GLU A 160 -15.36 2.48 -5.76
N ASP A 161 -16.21 3.16 -5.01
CA ASP A 161 -15.98 4.53 -4.57
C ASP A 161 -15.14 4.54 -3.29
N GLU A 162 -13.83 4.36 -3.46
CA GLU A 162 -12.89 4.22 -2.35
C GLU A 162 -12.84 5.47 -1.45
N ARG A 163 -12.66 5.22 -0.15
CA ARG A 163 -12.51 6.28 0.85
C ARG A 163 -11.14 6.95 0.76
N THR A 164 -11.14 8.25 1.01
CA THR A 164 -9.94 9.07 1.17
C THR A 164 -9.69 9.39 2.64
N LEU A 165 -8.54 9.99 2.93
CA LEU A 165 -8.22 10.48 4.27
C LEU A 165 -8.87 11.85 4.59
N VAL A 166 -9.58 12.46 3.64
CA VAL A 166 -10.30 13.71 3.84
C VAL A 166 -11.53 13.47 4.70
N ARG A 167 -11.76 14.32 5.70
CA ARG A 167 -12.90 14.19 6.60
C ARG A 167 -13.87 15.35 6.45
N ARG A 168 -15.17 15.04 6.53
CA ARG A 168 -16.25 16.00 6.76
C ARG A 168 -17.14 15.42 7.85
N ASN A 169 -17.44 16.21 8.88
CA ASN A 169 -18.32 15.80 10.00
C ASN A 169 -17.93 14.45 10.61
N ASN A 170 -16.64 14.22 10.84
CA ASN A 170 -16.06 12.99 11.40
C ASN A 170 -16.20 11.72 10.53
N THR A 171 -16.65 11.85 9.28
CA THR A 171 -16.69 10.77 8.29
C THR A 171 -15.65 10.98 7.20
N PHE A 172 -15.04 9.89 6.73
CA PHE A 172 -14.13 9.91 5.59
C PHE A 172 -14.91 10.04 4.29
N LEU A 173 -14.50 11.01 3.46
CA LEU A 173 -15.09 11.27 2.15
C LEU A 173 -14.54 10.28 1.12
N SER A 174 -15.37 9.87 0.16
CA SER A 174 -14.91 9.10 -0.99
C SER A 174 -14.11 9.94 -1.99
N LEU A 175 -13.48 9.29 -2.97
CA LEU A 175 -12.85 9.99 -4.09
C LEU A 175 -13.87 10.85 -4.86
N ARG A 176 -15.07 10.32 -5.08
CA ARG A 176 -16.17 11.07 -5.72
C ARG A 176 -16.61 12.27 -4.88
N ASP A 177 -16.70 12.14 -3.56
CA ASP A 177 -17.09 13.23 -2.67
C ASP A 177 -16.11 14.41 -2.70
N VAL A 178 -14.81 14.13 -2.86
CA VAL A 178 -13.76 15.15 -2.88
C VAL A 178 -13.62 15.80 -4.26
N PHE A 179 -13.54 15.00 -5.32
CA PHE A 179 -13.28 15.50 -6.69
C PHE A 179 -14.55 15.80 -7.48
N GLY A 180 -15.70 15.26 -7.09
CA GLY A 180 -16.98 15.47 -7.76
C GLY A 180 -16.91 15.17 -9.25
N LYS A 181 -17.20 16.19 -10.06
CA LYS A 181 -17.19 16.12 -11.54
C LYS A 181 -15.79 16.15 -12.17
N ASP A 182 -14.75 16.46 -11.40
CA ASP A 182 -13.38 16.51 -11.91
C ASP A 182 -12.78 15.10 -12.05
N LEU A 183 -13.35 14.11 -11.34
CA LEU A 183 -13.00 12.71 -11.46
C LEU A 183 -13.81 12.04 -12.58
N ILE A 184 -13.14 11.30 -13.44
CA ILE A 184 -13.76 10.39 -14.40
C ILE A 184 -13.09 9.02 -14.28
N TYR A 185 -13.78 7.97 -14.71
CA TYR A 185 -13.16 6.65 -14.88
C TYR A 185 -13.04 6.32 -16.36
N THR A 186 -11.94 5.66 -16.72
CA THR A 186 -11.74 5.04 -18.04
C THR A 186 -11.74 3.53 -17.86
N LEU A 187 -12.69 2.85 -18.51
CA LEU A 187 -12.77 1.41 -18.59
C LEU A 187 -12.04 0.93 -19.83
N TYR A 188 -11.13 -0.02 -19.64
CA TYR A 188 -10.51 -0.83 -20.67
C TYR A 188 -11.15 -2.21 -20.65
N TYR A 189 -11.63 -2.68 -21.80
CA TYR A 189 -12.30 -3.97 -21.88
C TYR A 189 -12.00 -4.68 -23.19
N TRP A 190 -11.92 -6.00 -23.15
CA TRP A 190 -11.61 -6.82 -24.31
C TRP A 190 -12.27 -8.18 -24.18
N LYS A 191 -12.52 -8.83 -25.32
CA LYS A 191 -12.96 -10.23 -25.33
C LYS A 191 -11.82 -11.11 -24.85
N SER A 192 -12.11 -12.13 -24.06
CA SER A 192 -11.09 -13.12 -23.67
C SER A 192 -10.50 -13.85 -24.89
N SER A 193 -11.26 -13.94 -25.99
CA SER A 193 -10.89 -14.58 -27.26
C SER A 193 -10.09 -13.68 -28.21
N SER A 194 -9.88 -12.40 -27.90
CA SER A 194 -9.27 -11.42 -28.82
C SER A 194 -8.29 -10.49 -28.09
N SER A 195 -7.29 -10.00 -28.82
CA SER A 195 -6.35 -8.98 -28.33
C SER A 195 -6.86 -7.54 -28.47
N GLY A 196 -8.01 -7.32 -29.14
CA GLY A 196 -8.56 -6.00 -29.37
C GLY A 196 -9.11 -5.35 -28.10
N LYS A 197 -8.42 -4.33 -27.58
CA LYS A 197 -8.88 -3.51 -26.44
C LYS A 197 -9.82 -2.41 -26.89
N LYS A 198 -10.99 -2.36 -26.27
CA LYS A 198 -11.97 -1.28 -26.37
C LYS A 198 -11.88 -0.39 -25.12
N THR A 199 -12.36 0.84 -25.23
CA THR A 199 -12.38 1.79 -24.12
C THR A 199 -13.74 2.46 -23.97
N ALA A 200 -14.12 2.77 -22.74
CA ALA A 200 -15.29 3.58 -22.40
C ALA A 200 -14.92 4.55 -21.28
N LYS A 201 -15.66 5.66 -21.16
CA LYS A 201 -15.45 6.67 -20.11
C LYS A 201 -16.78 6.99 -19.42
N THR A 202 -16.72 7.30 -18.14
CA THR A 202 -17.87 7.73 -17.36
C THR A 202 -17.49 8.83 -16.37
N ASN A 203 -18.44 9.73 -16.10
CA ASN A 203 -18.32 10.75 -15.06
C ASN A 203 -18.90 10.27 -13.71
N THR A 204 -19.48 9.07 -13.67
CA THR A 204 -19.99 8.42 -12.46
C THR A 204 -19.06 7.27 -12.07
N ASN A 205 -19.51 6.34 -11.24
CA ASN A 205 -18.79 5.11 -10.91
C ASN A 205 -19.31 3.91 -11.73
N GLU A 206 -20.24 4.13 -12.65
CA GLU A 206 -20.92 3.07 -13.41
C GLU A 206 -20.68 3.24 -14.91
N PHE A 207 -20.50 2.10 -15.58
CA PHE A 207 -20.39 2.00 -17.02
C PHE A 207 -21.46 1.09 -17.57
N LEU A 208 -22.18 1.51 -18.60
CA LEU A 208 -23.05 0.64 -19.38
C LEU A 208 -22.42 0.41 -20.75
N ILE A 209 -21.92 -0.80 -21.00
CA ILE A 209 -21.23 -1.16 -22.25
C ILE A 209 -21.98 -2.25 -23.01
N ASP A 210 -21.84 -2.25 -24.33
CA ASP A 210 -22.37 -3.31 -25.20
C ASP A 210 -21.33 -4.43 -25.39
N VAL A 211 -21.78 -5.66 -25.23
CA VAL A 211 -21.00 -6.90 -25.36
C VAL A 211 -21.68 -7.89 -26.30
N ASP A 212 -20.87 -8.73 -26.94
CA ASP A 212 -21.37 -9.77 -27.82
C ASP A 212 -21.96 -10.94 -27.02
N LYS A 213 -23.09 -11.49 -27.48
CA LYS A 213 -23.73 -12.64 -26.82
C LYS A 213 -22.79 -13.85 -26.84
N GLY A 214 -22.63 -14.50 -25.70
CA GLY A 214 -21.83 -15.73 -25.58
C GLY A 214 -20.32 -15.52 -25.51
N GLU A 215 -19.84 -14.28 -25.60
CA GLU A 215 -18.42 -13.95 -25.43
C GLU A 215 -18.13 -13.54 -23.98
N ASN A 216 -16.99 -14.00 -23.46
CA ASN A 216 -16.48 -13.55 -22.17
C ASN A 216 -15.63 -12.30 -22.37
N TYR A 217 -15.76 -11.35 -21.44
CA TYR A 217 -14.99 -10.11 -21.42
C TYR A 217 -14.17 -9.99 -20.15
N CYS A 218 -13.03 -9.31 -20.28
CA CYS A 218 -12.23 -8.85 -19.16
C CYS A 218 -12.21 -7.33 -19.10
N PHE A 219 -12.06 -6.80 -17.89
CA PHE A 219 -12.21 -5.40 -17.55
C PHE A 219 -11.02 -4.93 -16.71
N SER A 220 -10.57 -3.70 -16.94
CA SER A 220 -9.67 -2.97 -16.06
C SER A 220 -10.02 -1.49 -16.11
N VAL A 221 -9.93 -0.79 -14.99
CA VAL A 221 -10.33 0.61 -14.87
C VAL A 221 -9.18 1.49 -14.40
N GLN A 222 -9.20 2.76 -14.83
CA GLN A 222 -8.32 3.81 -14.32
C GLN A 222 -9.15 4.99 -13.83
N ALA A 223 -8.80 5.53 -12.67
CA ALA A 223 -9.27 6.82 -12.20
C ALA A 223 -8.48 7.93 -12.90
N VAL A 224 -9.17 8.98 -13.36
CA VAL A 224 -8.55 10.08 -14.11
C VAL A 224 -9.11 11.41 -13.65
N ILE A 225 -8.25 12.40 -13.42
CA ILE A 225 -8.63 13.80 -13.26
C ILE A 225 -8.12 14.56 -14.49
N PRO A 226 -8.98 14.80 -15.51
CA PRO A 226 -8.53 15.32 -16.80
C PRO A 226 -7.90 16.71 -16.73
N SER A 227 -8.35 17.54 -15.78
CA SER A 227 -7.92 18.93 -15.58
C SER A 227 -6.49 19.07 -15.03
N ARG A 228 -5.94 18.02 -14.42
CA ARG A 228 -4.56 18.04 -13.91
C ARG A 228 -3.55 17.98 -15.05
N THR A 229 -2.35 18.51 -14.80
CA THR A 229 -1.18 18.40 -15.69
C THR A 229 -0.26 17.25 -15.30
N VAL A 230 -0.07 17.02 -13.99
CA VAL A 230 0.69 15.90 -13.40
C VAL A 230 -0.25 14.94 -12.67
N ASN A 231 0.19 13.71 -12.38
CA ASN A 231 -0.56 12.71 -11.61
C ASN A 231 -2.04 12.59 -12.05
N ARG A 232 -2.25 12.62 -13.38
CA ARG A 232 -3.57 12.70 -14.01
C ARG A 232 -4.36 11.41 -13.91
N LYS A 233 -3.67 10.28 -13.84
CA LYS A 233 -4.23 8.93 -13.91
C LYS A 233 -3.71 8.07 -12.77
N SER A 234 -4.54 7.16 -12.29
CA SER A 234 -4.09 6.03 -11.46
C SER A 234 -3.37 4.98 -12.31
N THR A 235 -2.77 4.01 -11.62
CA THR A 235 -2.46 2.71 -12.23
C THR A 235 -3.75 1.99 -12.64
N ASP A 236 -3.61 0.99 -13.51
CA ASP A 236 -4.70 0.11 -13.91
C ASP A 236 -5.19 -0.72 -12.72
N SER A 237 -6.51 -0.91 -12.59
CA SER A 237 -7.08 -1.86 -11.63
C SER A 237 -6.62 -3.29 -11.92
N PRO A 238 -6.72 -4.20 -10.93
CA PRO A 238 -6.75 -5.63 -11.21
C PRO A 238 -7.74 -5.96 -12.34
N VAL A 239 -7.41 -6.98 -13.12
CA VAL A 239 -8.23 -7.41 -14.24
C VAL A 239 -9.34 -8.33 -13.73
N GLU A 240 -10.59 -7.94 -13.96
CA GLU A 240 -11.76 -8.76 -13.64
C GLU A 240 -12.35 -9.33 -14.92
N CYS A 241 -12.60 -10.65 -14.95
CA CYS A 241 -13.12 -11.33 -16.13
C CYS A 241 -14.45 -12.01 -15.84
N MET A 242 -15.34 -11.99 -16.82
CA MET A 242 -16.54 -12.82 -16.82
C MET A 242 -16.12 -14.29 -16.76
N GLY A 243 -16.50 -14.97 -15.69
CA GLY A 243 -16.32 -16.40 -15.58
C GLY A 243 -17.21 -17.12 -16.58
N HIS A 244 -16.73 -18.23 -17.16
CA HIS A 244 -17.62 -19.21 -17.75
C HIS A 244 -18.69 -19.56 -16.70
N LYS A 245 -19.97 -19.52 -17.08
CA LYS A 245 -21.02 -20.19 -16.31
C LYS A 245 -20.65 -21.67 -16.16
N LYS A 246 -19.92 -22.01 -15.10
CA LYS A 246 -19.69 -23.38 -14.59
C LYS A 246 -20.98 -23.98 -14.02
N GLY A 247 -22.14 -23.39 -14.30
CA GLY A 247 -23.45 -23.80 -13.82
C GLY A 247 -24.13 -24.84 -14.71
N GLU A 248 -23.87 -24.88 -16.02
CA GLU A 248 -24.60 -25.80 -16.91
C GLU A 248 -24.04 -27.23 -16.90
N PHE A 249 -22.74 -27.40 -16.63
CA PHE A 249 -22.18 -28.76 -16.54
C PHE A 249 -22.65 -29.50 -15.29
N LYS A 250 -22.88 -28.80 -14.16
CA LYS A 250 -23.24 -29.44 -12.89
C LYS A 250 -24.62 -30.09 -12.94
N GLU A 251 -25.57 -29.47 -13.65
CA GLU A 251 -26.90 -30.04 -13.86
C GLU A 251 -26.87 -31.20 -14.87
N ILE A 252 -26.10 -31.09 -15.96
CA ILE A 252 -25.95 -32.18 -16.93
C ILE A 252 -25.29 -33.41 -16.29
N PHE A 253 -24.25 -33.25 -15.47
CA PHE A 253 -23.62 -34.35 -14.74
C PHE A 253 -24.57 -35.00 -13.72
N TYR A 254 -25.45 -34.22 -13.09
CA TYR A 254 -26.45 -34.75 -12.16
C TYR A 254 -27.52 -35.58 -12.89
N ILE A 255 -27.98 -35.11 -14.04
CA ILE A 255 -28.94 -35.84 -14.90
C ILE A 255 -28.30 -37.14 -15.41
N ILE A 256 -27.08 -37.08 -15.96
CA ILE A 256 -26.36 -38.26 -16.45
C ILE A 256 -26.13 -39.25 -15.30
N GLY A 257 -25.68 -38.78 -14.12
CA GLY A 257 -25.46 -39.61 -12.95
C GLY A 257 -26.74 -40.31 -12.46
N ALA A 258 -27.87 -39.59 -12.45
CA ALA A 258 -29.17 -40.15 -12.07
C ALA A 258 -29.64 -41.24 -13.05
N VAL A 259 -29.48 -41.02 -14.36
CA VAL A 259 -29.86 -42.01 -15.39
C VAL A 259 -29.02 -43.28 -15.27
N VAL A 260 -27.70 -43.15 -15.13
CA VAL A 260 -26.80 -44.30 -14.97
C VAL A 260 -27.14 -45.10 -13.70
N PHE A 261 -27.45 -44.42 -12.60
CA PHE A 261 -27.82 -45.06 -11.34
C PHE A 261 -29.11 -45.89 -11.46
N VAL A 262 -30.14 -45.37 -12.14
CA VAL A 262 -31.39 -46.10 -12.40
C VAL A 262 -31.14 -47.34 -13.26
N VAL A 263 -30.32 -47.23 -14.29
CA VAL A 263 -29.96 -48.38 -15.15
C VAL A 263 -29.27 -49.49 -14.35
N ILE A 264 -28.33 -49.13 -13.46
CA ILE A 264 -27.65 -50.11 -12.59
C ILE A 264 -28.64 -50.83 -11.67
N ILE A 265 -29.59 -50.10 -11.07
CA ILE A 265 -30.63 -50.71 -10.22
C ILE A 265 -31.48 -51.70 -11.02
N LEU A 266 -31.89 -51.34 -12.24
CA LEU A 266 -32.68 -52.24 -13.10
C LEU A 266 -31.90 -53.51 -13.45
N VAL A 267 -30.61 -53.40 -13.77
CA VAL A 267 -29.75 -54.55 -14.05
C VAL A 267 -29.64 -55.46 -12.82
N ILE A 268 -29.49 -54.90 -11.61
CA ILE A 268 -29.45 -55.69 -10.36
C ILE A 268 -30.79 -56.41 -10.14
N ILE A 269 -31.93 -55.74 -10.32
CA ILE A 269 -33.25 -56.34 -10.19
C ILE A 269 -33.43 -57.49 -11.18
N LEU A 270 -33.02 -57.30 -12.44
CA LEU A 270 -33.05 -58.34 -13.47
C LEU A 270 -32.13 -59.51 -13.14
N ALA A 271 -30.94 -59.26 -12.62
CA ALA A 271 -30.02 -60.32 -12.20
C ALA A 271 -30.59 -61.14 -11.03
N ILE A 272 -31.20 -60.47 -10.03
CA ILE A 272 -31.85 -61.14 -8.89
C ILE A 272 -33.07 -61.93 -9.35
N SER A 273 -33.91 -61.37 -10.23
CA SER A 273 -35.10 -62.05 -10.73
C SER A 273 -34.73 -63.28 -11.57
N LEU A 274 -33.74 -63.17 -12.45
CA LEU A 274 -33.20 -64.32 -13.20
C LEU A 274 -32.59 -65.37 -12.27
N HIS A 275 -31.84 -64.97 -11.24
CA HIS A 275 -31.29 -65.91 -10.25
C HIS A 275 -32.38 -66.61 -9.44
N LYS A 276 -33.47 -65.91 -9.07
CA LYS A 276 -34.61 -66.52 -8.38
C LYS A 276 -35.45 -67.42 -9.30
N CYS A 277 -35.67 -67.04 -10.55
CA CYS A 277 -36.31 -67.90 -11.56
C CYS A 277 -35.48 -69.16 -11.85
N ARG A 278 -34.15 -69.06 -11.91
CA ARG A 278 -33.26 -70.21 -12.08
C ARG A 278 -33.29 -71.15 -10.87
N LYS A 279 -33.43 -70.62 -9.65
CA LYS A 279 -33.56 -71.42 -8.42
C LYS A 279 -34.96 -72.05 -8.29
N ALA A 280 -36.01 -71.41 -8.79
CA ALA A 280 -37.36 -71.97 -8.86
C ALA A 280 -37.49 -73.08 -9.93
N GLY A 281 -36.80 -72.94 -11.07
CA GLY A 281 -36.76 -73.97 -12.13
C GLY A 281 -36.01 -75.25 -11.74
N VAL A 282 -35.03 -75.18 -10.82
CA VAL A 282 -34.37 -76.38 -10.26
C VAL A 282 -35.19 -77.02 -9.13
N GLY A 283 -36.12 -76.29 -8.51
CA GLY A 283 -37.00 -76.79 -7.45
C GLY A 283 -38.25 -77.55 -7.93
N GLN A 284 -38.62 -77.44 -9.22
CA GLN A 284 -39.78 -78.14 -9.79
C GLN A 284 -39.43 -79.39 -10.62
N SER A 285 -38.15 -79.66 -10.92
CA SER A 285 -37.76 -80.87 -11.68
C SER A 285 -37.54 -82.12 -10.81
N TRP A 286 -37.60 -82.02 -9.48
CA TRP A 286 -37.34 -83.11 -8.53
C TRP A 286 -38.55 -83.40 -7.63
N LYS A 287 -39.75 -83.55 -8.21
CA LYS A 287 -40.91 -84.05 -7.48
C LYS A 287 -42.03 -84.57 -8.40
N GLU A 288 -41.69 -85.51 -9.28
CA GLU A 288 -42.67 -86.45 -9.81
C GLU A 288 -41.93 -87.70 -10.29
N ASN A 289 -41.78 -88.67 -9.39
CA ASN A 289 -41.52 -90.07 -9.65
C ASN A 289 -41.86 -90.82 -8.36
N SER A 290 -43.05 -91.42 -8.29
CA SER A 290 -43.34 -92.49 -7.33
C SER A 290 -44.13 -93.59 -8.04
N PRO A 291 -43.88 -94.86 -7.70
CA PRO A 291 -44.02 -95.98 -8.62
C PRO A 291 -45.39 -96.65 -8.52
N LEU A 292 -45.76 -97.29 -9.64
CA LEU A 292 -46.80 -98.30 -9.74
C LEU A 292 -46.48 -99.48 -8.81
N ASN A 293 -47.46 -99.90 -8.01
CA ASN A 293 -47.46 -101.22 -7.39
C ASN A 293 -48.68 -102.00 -7.90
N VAL A 294 -48.41 -103.14 -8.52
CA VAL A 294 -49.34 -104.19 -8.92
C VAL A 294 -48.86 -105.44 -8.20
N SER A 295 -49.75 -106.03 -7.38
CA SER A 295 -49.70 -107.37 -6.76
C SER A 295 -48.40 -107.83 -6.10
#